data_AF-A0A1H0ETI7-F1
#
_entry.id   AF-A0A1H0ETI7-F1
#
_cell.length_a   1.000
_cell.length_b   1.000
_cell.length_c   1.000
_cell.angle_alpha   90.00
_cell.angle_beta   90.00
_cell.angle_gamma   90.00
#
_symmetry.space_group_name_H-M   'P 1'
#
loop_
_entity.id
_entity.type
_entity.pdbx_description
1 polymer ?
#
loop_
_entity_poly.entity_id
_entity_poly.type
_entity_poly.pdbx_seq_one_letter_code
_entity_poly.pdbx_strand_id
1 'polypeptide(L)'
;MVLNDYGTIAQAHLLNIQSHFPMTKLSAYIVMPNHVHLILLLSKETEKLEREKEQFGDTTERSRPFPTVSTVVGLYKSGVAKQIHEMNPLISVWQKSFHDHIIRNEQEFQQIREYILANNLNWRDDGLL
;
A
#
# COMPACT_ATOMS: atom_id res chain seq x y z
N MET A 1 -0.62 18.44 -9.35
CA MET A 1 -0.11 17.58 -10.43
C MET A 1 -1.29 16.83 -11.07
N VAL A 2 -1.23 16.52 -12.38
CA VAL A 2 -2.23 15.68 -13.07
C VAL A 2 -1.61 14.29 -13.29
N LEU A 3 -2.30 13.22 -12.90
CA LEU A 3 -1.86 11.84 -13.13
C LEU A 3 -2.02 11.48 -14.61
N ASN A 4 -1.07 10.73 -15.15
CA ASN A 4 -1.26 10.05 -16.43
C ASN A 4 -2.10 8.77 -16.23
N ASP A 5 -2.41 8.07 -17.31
CA ASP A 5 -3.23 6.86 -17.27
C ASP A 5 -2.65 5.78 -16.34
N TYR A 6 -1.33 5.59 -16.36
CA TYR A 6 -0.64 4.62 -15.51
C TYR A 6 -0.69 5.01 -14.03
N GLY A 7 -0.53 6.30 -13.71
CA GLY A 7 -0.68 6.84 -12.37
C GLY A 7 -2.12 6.71 -11.86
N THR A 8 -3.11 6.91 -12.73
CA THR A 8 -4.53 6.70 -12.41
C THR A 8 -4.80 5.24 -12.06
N ILE A 9 -4.23 4.30 -12.81
CA ILE A 9 -4.31 2.86 -12.49
C ILE A 9 -3.64 2.56 -11.15
N ALA A 10 -2.41 3.04 -10.94
CA ALA A 10 -1.70 2.86 -9.68
C ALA A 10 -2.53 3.36 -8.49
N GLN A 11 -3.13 4.55 -8.61
CA GLN A 11 -4.01 5.11 -7.58
C GLN A 11 -5.25 4.26 -7.35
N ALA A 12 -5.90 3.76 -8.40
CA ALA A 12 -7.08 2.90 -8.27
C ALA A 12 -6.76 1.59 -7.53
N HIS A 13 -5.60 0.98 -7.79
CA HIS A 13 -5.17 -0.23 -7.07
C HIS A 13 -4.78 0.09 -5.62
N LEU A 14 -4.16 1.24 -5.33
CA LEU A 14 -3.86 1.66 -3.95
C LEU A 14 -5.14 1.76 -3.10
N LEU A 15 -6.16 2.44 -3.64
CA LEU A 15 -7.44 2.61 -2.96
C LEU A 15 -8.18 1.29 -2.69
N ASN A 16 -7.85 0.24 -3.47
CA ASN A 16 -8.41 -1.09 -3.29
C ASN A 16 -7.58 -2.02 -2.38
N ILE A 17 -6.41 -1.59 -1.86
CA ILE A 17 -5.57 -2.46 -1.01
C ILE A 17 -6.36 -3.03 0.19
N GLN A 18 -7.18 -2.21 0.85
CA GLN A 18 -7.91 -2.64 2.04
C GLN A 18 -9.00 -3.69 1.75
N SER A 19 -9.54 -3.74 0.53
CA SER A 19 -10.54 -4.76 0.16
C SER A 19 -9.89 -6.15 0.04
N HIS A 20 -8.63 -6.20 -0.38
CA HIS A 20 -7.84 -7.43 -0.44
C HIS A 20 -7.20 -7.80 0.90
N PHE A 21 -6.86 -6.80 1.71
CA PHE A 21 -6.21 -6.97 3.00
C PHE A 21 -6.92 -6.16 4.10
N PRO A 22 -8.01 -6.71 4.69
CA PRO A 22 -8.80 -6.00 5.70
C PRO A 22 -7.99 -5.58 6.94
N MET A 23 -6.93 -6.33 7.27
CA MET A 23 -6.01 -6.04 8.37
C MET A 23 -5.02 -4.90 8.08
N THR A 24 -5.20 -4.17 6.98
CA THR A 24 -4.32 -3.08 6.54
C THR A 24 -5.12 -1.80 6.37
N LYS A 25 -4.49 -0.67 6.69
CA LYS A 25 -5.04 0.66 6.47
C LYS A 25 -4.06 1.53 5.71
N LEU A 26 -4.52 2.11 4.61
CA LEU A 26 -3.77 3.10 3.85
C LEU A 26 -3.96 4.47 4.52
N SER A 27 -2.93 4.98 5.19
CA SER A 27 -3.04 6.22 5.97
C SER A 27 -2.67 7.47 5.19
N ALA A 28 -1.66 7.37 4.34
CA ALA A 28 -1.24 8.45 3.44
C ALA A 28 -0.60 7.82 2.21
N TYR A 29 -0.73 8.47 1.06
CA TYR A 29 -0.05 8.04 -0.15
C TYR A 29 0.08 9.20 -1.13
N ILE A 30 1.03 9.06 -2.06
CA ILE A 30 1.16 9.92 -3.24
C ILE A 30 1.62 9.07 -4.42
N VAL A 31 1.01 9.32 -5.58
CA VAL A 31 1.38 8.69 -6.85
C VAL A 31 2.05 9.75 -7.71
N MET A 32 3.30 9.50 -8.07
CA MET A 32 4.11 10.35 -8.95
C MET A 32 4.38 9.61 -10.27
N PRO A 33 4.83 10.29 -11.34
CA PRO A 33 4.98 9.66 -12.64
C PRO A 33 6.01 8.51 -12.66
N ASN A 34 6.98 8.55 -11.74
CA ASN A 34 8.09 7.62 -11.66
C ASN A 34 8.09 6.74 -10.38
N HIS A 35 7.35 7.11 -9.33
CA HIS A 35 7.33 6.35 -8.08
C HIS A 35 6.05 6.58 -7.25
N VAL A 36 5.89 5.78 -6.21
CA VAL A 36 4.75 5.83 -5.29
C VAL A 36 5.28 5.77 -3.86
N HIS A 37 4.81 6.66 -2.99
CA HIS A 37 5.00 6.57 -1.54
C HIS A 37 3.67 6.29 -0.86
N LEU A 38 3.70 5.48 0.20
CA LEU A 38 2.52 5.12 0.97
C LEU A 38 2.89 4.77 2.40
N ILE A 39 1.98 5.04 3.33
CA ILE A 39 2.04 4.60 4.73
C ILE A 39 0.94 3.56 4.94
N LEU A 40 1.34 2.34 5.31
CA LEU A 40 0.43 1.27 5.71
C LEU A 40 0.46 1.09 7.22
N LEU A 41 -0.72 1.07 7.83
CA LEU A 41 -0.89 0.58 9.19
C LEU A 41 -1.35 -0.87 9.10
N LEU A 42 -0.67 -1.72 9.86
CA LEU A 42 -0.97 -3.14 9.97
C LEU A 42 -1.54 -3.39 11.37
N SER A 43 -2.83 -3.72 11.44
CA SER A 43 -3.50 -4.00 12.72
C SER A 43 -4.24 -5.33 12.66
N LYS A 44 -4.06 -6.15 13.69
CA LYS A 44 -5.01 -7.23 13.96
C LYS A 44 -6.29 -6.55 14.45
N GLU A 45 -7.39 -6.64 13.71
CA GLU A 45 -8.70 -6.29 14.26
C GLU A 45 -9.03 -7.32 15.35
N THR A 46 -8.49 -7.11 16.55
CA THR A 46 -8.69 -8.00 17.70
C THR A 46 -10.17 -8.14 18.03
N GLU A 47 -10.92 -7.03 17.96
CA GLU A 47 -12.31 -7.01 18.39
C GLU A 47 -13.28 -7.81 17.51
N LYS A 48 -13.02 -7.94 16.19
CA LYS A 48 -13.92 -8.67 15.30
C LYS A 48 -13.65 -10.17 15.38
N LEU A 49 -12.38 -10.54 15.42
CA LEU A 49 -11.92 -11.92 15.63
C LEU A 49 -12.30 -12.46 17.02
N GLU A 50 -12.32 -11.64 18.06
CA GLU A 50 -12.75 -12.05 19.40
C GLU A 50 -14.26 -12.27 19.48
N ARG A 51 -15.08 -11.37 18.91
CA ARG A 51 -16.54 -11.53 18.86
C ARG A 51 -16.99 -12.76 18.05
N GLU A 52 -16.31 -13.05 16.94
CA GLU A 52 -16.61 -14.22 16.11
C GLU A 52 -16.20 -15.54 16.80
N LYS A 53 -15.11 -15.54 17.58
CA LYS A 53 -14.68 -16.68 18.40
C LYS A 53 -15.64 -17.00 19.55
N GLU A 54 -16.17 -15.98 20.22
CA GLU A 54 -17.15 -16.16 21.30
C GLU A 54 -18.49 -16.72 20.79
N GLN A 55 -18.87 -16.41 19.55
CA GLN A 55 -20.18 -16.78 19.01
C GLN A 55 -20.22 -18.16 18.31
N PHE A 56 -19.14 -18.59 17.64
CA PHE A 56 -19.17 -19.80 16.81
C PHE A 56 -18.39 -21.00 17.36
N GLY A 57 -17.72 -20.87 18.51
CA GLY A 57 -16.86 -21.92 19.04
C GLY A 57 -15.66 -22.20 18.13
N ASP A 58 -14.70 -22.99 18.60
CA ASP A 58 -13.41 -23.24 17.95
C ASP A 58 -13.55 -24.06 16.64
N THR A 59 -14.13 -23.45 15.61
CA THR A 59 -14.00 -23.94 14.24
C THR A 59 -12.68 -23.41 13.73
N THR A 60 -11.70 -24.31 13.69
CA THR A 60 -10.37 -24.20 13.09
C THR A 60 -10.29 -23.41 11.76
N GLU A 61 -10.51 -22.10 11.78
CA GLU A 61 -9.95 -21.21 10.77
C GLU A 61 -8.46 -21.18 11.04
N ARG A 62 -7.73 -22.08 10.37
CA ARG A 62 -6.27 -22.06 10.27
C ARG A 62 -5.84 -20.60 10.21
N SER A 63 -5.12 -20.17 11.23
CA SER A 63 -4.57 -18.83 11.40
C SER A 63 -4.19 -18.26 10.04
N ARG A 64 -5.05 -17.44 9.42
CA ARG A 64 -4.67 -16.77 8.18
C ARG A 64 -3.45 -15.94 8.55
N PRO A 65 -2.26 -16.26 8.01
CA PRO A 65 -1.07 -15.55 8.41
C PRO A 65 -1.29 -14.08 8.11
N PHE A 66 -0.95 -13.24 9.07
CA PHE A 66 -1.04 -11.79 8.90
C PHE A 66 -0.27 -11.41 7.63
N PRO A 67 -0.84 -10.63 6.71
CA PRO A 67 -0.18 -10.36 5.44
C PRO A 67 1.13 -9.60 5.71
N THR A 68 2.23 -10.11 5.14
CA THR A 68 3.50 -9.39 5.21
C THR A 68 3.45 -8.15 4.32
N VAL A 69 4.26 -7.12 4.62
CA VAL A 69 4.40 -5.95 3.75
C VAL A 69 4.76 -6.37 2.33
N SER A 70 5.67 -7.34 2.18
CA SER A 70 6.06 -7.90 0.89
C SER A 70 4.90 -8.54 0.13
N THR A 71 3.97 -9.22 0.81
CA THR A 71 2.77 -9.80 0.20
C THR A 71 1.83 -8.70 -0.30
N VAL A 72 1.59 -7.67 0.50
CA VAL A 72 0.73 -6.53 0.14
C VAL A 72 1.29 -5.79 -1.06
N VAL A 73 2.57 -5.41 -0.99
CA VAL A 73 3.26 -4.69 -2.07
C VAL A 73 3.37 -5.55 -3.33
N GLY A 74 3.62 -6.86 -3.18
CA GLY A 74 3.69 -7.79 -4.30
C GLY A 74 2.37 -7.89 -5.08
N LEU A 75 1.25 -8.04 -4.38
CA LEU A 75 -0.08 -8.10 -5.01
C LEU A 75 -0.46 -6.75 -5.63
N TYR A 76 -0.18 -5.63 -4.95
CA TYR A 76 -0.38 -4.29 -5.50
C TYR A 76 0.41 -4.08 -6.80
N LYS A 77 1.73 -4.32 -6.80
CA LYS A 77 2.58 -4.15 -7.99
C LYS A 77 2.12 -5.05 -9.14
N SER A 78 1.72 -6.29 -8.84
CA SER A 78 1.25 -7.25 -9.85
C SER A 78 -0.07 -6.81 -10.48
N GLY A 79 -1.03 -6.32 -9.68
CA GLY A 79 -2.32 -5.82 -10.18
C GLY A 79 -2.16 -4.63 -11.10
N VAL A 80 -1.35 -3.65 -10.69
CA VAL A 80 -1.03 -2.47 -11.52
C VAL A 80 -0.33 -2.86 -12.81
N ALA A 81 0.70 -3.72 -12.72
CA ALA A 81 1.46 -4.14 -13.89
C ALA A 81 0.57 -4.87 -14.90
N LYS A 82 -0.28 -5.79 -14.43
CA LYS A 82 -1.22 -6.52 -15.28
C LYS A 82 -2.10 -5.57 -16.09
N GLN A 83 -2.74 -4.60 -15.43
CA GLN A 83 -3.65 -3.67 -16.11
C GLN A 83 -2.91 -2.71 -17.05
N ILE A 84 -1.67 -2.31 -16.72
CA ILE A 84 -0.86 -1.51 -17.64
C ILE A 84 -0.43 -2.32 -18.87
N HIS A 85 -0.07 -3.59 -18.69
CA HIS A 85 0.34 -4.48 -19.78
C HIS A 85 -0.79 -4.80 -20.75
N GLU A 86 -2.06 -4.70 -20.34
CA GLU A 86 -3.22 -4.77 -21.24
C GLU A 86 -3.21 -3.63 -22.27
N MET A 87 -2.63 -2.47 -21.93
CA MET A 87 -2.53 -1.30 -22.82
C MET A 87 -1.16 -1.18 -23.49
N ASN A 88 -0.10 -1.57 -22.78
CA ASN A 88 1.28 -1.50 -23.25
C ASN A 88 2.08 -2.72 -22.78
N PRO A 89 2.05 -3.84 -23.53
CA PRO A 89 2.63 -5.11 -23.09
C PRO A 89 4.14 -5.10 -22.88
N LEU A 90 4.87 -4.17 -23.49
CA LEU A 90 6.33 -4.14 -23.49
C LEU A 90 6.93 -3.21 -22.43
N ILE A 91 6.09 -2.43 -21.74
CA ILE A 91 6.61 -1.46 -20.76
C ILE A 91 7.04 -2.15 -19.47
N SER A 92 8.21 -1.78 -18.98
CA SER A 92 8.61 -2.10 -17.60
C SER A 92 7.93 -1.13 -16.65
N VAL A 93 7.04 -1.64 -15.79
CA VAL A 93 6.24 -0.80 -14.88
C VAL A 93 6.98 -0.49 -13.59
N TRP A 94 7.73 -1.45 -13.05
CA TRP A 94 8.33 -1.35 -11.73
C TRP A 94 9.81 -1.69 -11.74
N GLN A 95 10.58 -0.95 -10.94
CA GLN A 95 11.90 -1.40 -10.49
C GLN A 95 11.79 -2.67 -9.62
N LYS A 96 12.89 -3.45 -9.59
CA LYS A 96 13.01 -4.60 -8.69
C LYS A 96 13.02 -4.13 -7.24
N SER A 97 12.36 -4.89 -6.36
CA SER A 97 12.20 -4.57 -4.93
C SER A 97 11.35 -3.31 -4.65
N PHE A 98 11.32 -2.91 -3.38
CA PHE A 98 10.78 -1.66 -2.86
C PHE A 98 11.60 -1.27 -1.61
N HIS A 99 11.50 0.00 -1.21
CA HIS A 99 12.04 0.47 0.07
C HIS A 99 10.94 0.45 1.12
N ASP A 100 11.26 -0.02 2.32
CA ASP A 100 10.36 -0.02 3.47
C ASP A 100 11.06 0.51 4.72
N HIS A 101 10.27 1.15 5.57
CA HIS A 101 10.74 1.74 6.82
C HIS A 101 9.65 1.59 7.89
N ILE A 102 10.03 1.12 9.08
CA ILE A 102 9.11 0.95 10.21
C ILE A 102 9.05 2.27 10.96
N ILE A 103 7.88 2.91 10.94
CA ILE A 103 7.59 4.13 11.70
C ILE A 103 7.37 3.74 13.16
N ARG A 104 8.19 4.27 14.07
CA ARG A 104 8.27 3.83 15.48
C ARG A 104 7.58 4.77 16.46
N ASN A 105 7.28 6.00 16.06
CA ASN A 105 6.68 6.99 16.93
C ASN A 105 5.82 8.00 16.15
N GLU A 106 5.02 8.76 16.90
CA GLU A 106 4.07 9.73 16.35
C GLU A 106 4.76 10.88 15.61
N GLN A 107 5.89 11.36 16.12
CA GLN A 107 6.62 12.47 15.48
C GLN A 107 7.11 12.07 14.09
N GLU A 108 7.72 10.89 13.97
CA GLU A 108 8.17 10.32 12.71
C GLU A 108 6.99 10.06 11.76
N PHE A 109 5.87 9.56 12.28
CA PHE A 109 4.65 9.39 11.49
C PHE A 109 4.18 10.71 10.88
N GLN A 110 4.09 11.78 11.69
CA GLN A 110 3.66 13.09 11.19
C GLN A 110 4.64 13.65 10.17
N GLN A 111 5.95 13.55 10.39
CA GLN A 111 6.95 14.03 9.43
C GLN A 111 6.84 13.33 8.07
N ILE A 112 6.76 12.00 8.05
CA ILE A 112 6.65 11.23 6.79
C ILE A 112 5.31 11.50 6.11
N ARG A 113 4.23 11.61 6.90
CA ARG A 113 2.89 11.92 6.39
C ARG A 113 2.84 13.31 5.77
N GLU A 114 3.37 14.32 6.46
CA GLU A 114 3.46 15.69 5.95
C GLU A 114 4.28 15.74 4.68
N TYR A 115 5.43 15.06 4.64
CA TYR A 115 6.22 14.93 3.42
C TYR A 115 5.39 14.36 2.27
N ILE A 116 4.73 13.21 2.46
CA ILE A 116 3.89 12.58 1.43
C ILE A 116 2.79 13.51 0.93
N LEU A 117 2.14 14.25 1.84
CA LEU A 117 1.02 15.12 1.49
C LEU A 117 1.46 16.46 0.87
N ALA A 118 2.61 17.00 1.29
CA ALA A 118 3.14 18.26 0.82
C ALA A 118 3.87 18.14 -0.52
N ASN A 119 4.37 16.94 -0.88
CA ASN A 119 5.29 16.76 -1.99
C ASN A 119 4.64 16.71 -3.40
N ASN A 120 3.71 17.64 -3.66
CA ASN A 120 3.13 17.85 -4.98
C ASN A 120 4.01 18.77 -5.88
N LEU A 121 5.15 19.27 -5.38
CA LEU A 121 5.90 20.36 -6.00
C LEU A 121 7.41 20.12 -6.25
N ASN A 122 8.11 19.22 -5.52
CA ASN A 122 9.58 19.08 -5.62
C ASN A 122 10.10 17.67 -5.97
N TRP A 123 9.24 16.77 -6.45
CA TRP A 123 9.56 15.37 -6.76
C TRP A 123 10.71 15.11 -7.76
N ARG A 124 11.17 16.14 -8.47
CA ARG A 124 12.24 16.01 -9.48
C ARG A 124 13.63 15.80 -8.87
N ASP A 125 13.83 16.24 -7.63
CA ASP A 125 15.14 16.23 -6.96
C ASP A 125 15.20 15.22 -5.79
N ASP A 126 14.20 14.37 -5.63
CA ASP A 126 14.12 13.46 -4.50
C ASP A 126 15.08 12.28 -4.64
N GLY A 127 16.28 12.46 -4.09
CA GLY A 127 17.23 11.41 -3.74
C GLY A 127 16.87 10.73 -2.42
N LEU A 128 15.61 10.29 -2.27
CA LEU A 128 15.03 9.39 -1.26
C LEU A 128 15.37 9.62 0.24
N LEU A 129 14.32 9.59 1.07
CA LEU A 129 14.38 9.30 2.52
C LEU A 129 15.13 7.98 2.81
#